data_AF-A0A3B5ANG5-F1
#
_entry.id   AF-A0A3B5ANG5-F1
#
_cell.length_a   1.000
_cell.length_b   1.000
_cell.length_c   1.000
_cell.angle_alpha   90.00
_cell.angle_beta   90.00
_cell.angle_gamma   90.00
#
_symmetry.space_group_name_H-M   'P 1'
#
loop_
_entity.id
_entity.type
_entity.pdbx_description
1 polymer ?
#
loop_
_entity_poly.entity_id
_entity_poly.type
_entity_poly.pdbx_seq_one_letter_code
_entity_poly.pdbx_strand_id
1 'polypeptide(L)'
;MSGGSSQRTLFQTWGSSVSQNRTAQPAKEAKRAEEPEDEDDDLMVVAVYEAERNLPGFDSSSAKVWIYPTNYPIREYQLKISEAALFQNTLVCLPTGLGKTFIASVVMYNFYRWYPSGKIVFMAPTKPLVAQQIEACFKVMGIPQAHMAELTGSTAAKQRQELWRSKRVFFLTPQVMANDLSRDTCPAQQVKCVVIDEAHKALGNHAYCQVIRQLGSQTLQFRVLALSATPGGDTKSVQAVISNLLISHIELRSEESPDIRAHSHQRSVEKVVVPLGEALSGHQACYLLGNLPNPTPNLLKRPLLTFSVNVKWSQISPSVG
;
A
#
# COMPACT_ATOMS: atom_id res chain seq x y z
N MET A 1 18.15 9.84 -33.06
CA MET A 1 16.73 9.92 -33.45
C MET A 1 15.96 9.00 -32.53
N SER A 2 14.80 9.46 -32.07
CA SER A 2 14.04 8.99 -30.91
C SER A 2 13.73 7.50 -30.83
N GLY A 3 13.92 6.91 -29.65
CA GLY A 3 13.27 5.68 -29.21
C GLY A 3 12.40 5.98 -28.00
N GLY A 4 11.23 6.56 -28.23
CA GLY A 4 10.26 6.88 -27.18
C GLY A 4 9.56 5.63 -26.70
N SER A 5 9.80 5.25 -25.45
CA SER A 5 8.95 4.30 -24.71
C SER A 5 7.58 4.97 -24.53
N SER A 6 6.61 4.55 -25.33
CA SER A 6 5.29 5.17 -25.39
C SER A 6 4.50 4.85 -24.12
N GLN A 7 4.40 5.85 -23.24
CA GLN A 7 3.41 5.88 -22.16
C GLN A 7 2.02 5.80 -22.79
N ARG A 8 1.23 4.79 -22.40
CA ARG A 8 -0.12 4.55 -22.92
C ARG A 8 -1.17 5.29 -22.10
N THR A 9 -2.20 5.79 -22.78
CA THR A 9 -3.34 6.46 -22.15
C THR A 9 -4.44 5.46 -21.78
N LEU A 10 -5.29 5.84 -20.82
CA LEU A 10 -6.45 5.08 -20.31
C LEU A 10 -7.30 4.43 -21.43
N PHE A 11 -7.40 5.08 -22.59
CA PHE A 11 -8.22 4.66 -23.73
C PHE A 11 -7.61 3.55 -24.59
N GLN A 12 -6.29 3.35 -24.53
CA GLN A 12 -5.62 2.32 -25.35
C GLN A 12 -5.78 0.91 -24.75
N THR A 13 -6.06 0.82 -23.45
CA THR A 13 -6.23 -0.45 -22.74
C THR A 13 -7.62 -1.06 -22.96
N TRP A 14 -8.64 -0.24 -23.20
CA TRP A 14 -10.01 -0.72 -23.47
C TRP A 14 -10.32 -0.90 -24.96
N GLY A 15 -9.66 -0.18 -25.87
CA GLY A 15 -10.00 -0.17 -27.30
C GLY A 15 -9.41 -1.29 -28.18
N SER A 16 -8.62 -2.23 -27.66
CA SER A 16 -7.87 -3.18 -28.50
C SER A 16 -8.41 -4.61 -28.52
N SER A 17 -9.55 -4.89 -27.89
CA SER A 17 -10.12 -6.25 -27.85
C SER A 17 -11.54 -6.33 -28.40
N VAL A 18 -11.83 -5.66 -29.51
CA VAL A 18 -13.00 -6.00 -30.34
C VAL A 18 -12.64 -5.86 -31.83
N SER A 19 -12.80 -6.97 -32.54
CA SER A 19 -12.94 -7.09 -34.00
C SER A 19 -11.77 -6.68 -34.91
N GLN A 20 -10.96 -7.69 -35.29
CA GLN A 20 -10.59 -7.85 -36.70
C GLN A 20 -10.89 -9.28 -37.15
N ASN A 21 -11.96 -9.42 -37.91
CA ASN A 21 -12.38 -10.64 -38.57
C ASN A 21 -12.22 -10.44 -40.09
N ARG A 22 -11.52 -11.36 -40.78
CA ARG A 22 -11.58 -11.64 -42.24
C ARG A 22 -11.00 -13.04 -42.42
N THR A 23 -11.53 -14.01 -43.18
CA THR A 23 -12.61 -14.08 -44.19
C THR A 23 -12.72 -15.57 -44.60
N ALA A 24 -13.92 -16.14 -44.77
CA ALA A 24 -14.24 -17.11 -45.84
C ALA A 24 -15.72 -17.61 -45.79
N GLN A 25 -16.50 -17.13 -46.77
CA GLN A 25 -17.57 -17.77 -47.57
C GLN A 25 -18.85 -18.38 -46.94
N PRO A 26 -19.98 -18.40 -47.71
CA PRO A 26 -21.33 -18.36 -47.18
C PRO A 26 -22.06 -19.72 -47.28
N ALA A 27 -23.00 -19.99 -46.36
CA ALA A 27 -24.31 -20.58 -46.67
C ALA A 27 -25.19 -20.80 -45.42
N LYS A 28 -26.48 -20.56 -45.64
CA LYS A 28 -27.69 -20.99 -44.89
C LYS A 28 -28.17 -20.09 -43.75
N GLU A 29 -29.27 -19.41 -44.08
CA GLU A 29 -30.24 -18.80 -43.20
C GLU A 29 -30.62 -19.73 -42.03
N ALA A 30 -30.39 -19.23 -40.82
CA ALA A 30 -31.16 -19.60 -39.64
C ALA A 30 -31.58 -18.28 -39.00
N LYS A 31 -32.90 -18.07 -38.85
CA LYS A 31 -33.46 -16.96 -38.07
C LYS A 31 -32.89 -17.04 -36.66
N ARG A 32 -31.92 -16.19 -36.34
CA ARG A 32 -31.47 -15.94 -34.98
C ARG A 32 -32.42 -14.88 -34.42
N ALA A 33 -33.08 -15.21 -33.31
CA ALA A 33 -33.80 -14.24 -32.51
C ALA A 33 -32.86 -13.09 -32.18
N GLU A 34 -33.29 -11.86 -32.44
CA GLU A 34 -32.63 -10.66 -31.94
C GLU A 34 -32.65 -10.75 -30.41
N GLU A 35 -31.49 -11.01 -29.82
CA GLU A 35 -31.25 -10.78 -28.40
C GLU A 35 -31.39 -9.26 -28.19
N PRO A 36 -32.22 -8.78 -27.25
CA PRO A 36 -32.34 -7.35 -27.01
C PRO A 36 -30.97 -6.83 -26.56
N GLU A 37 -30.40 -5.90 -27.31
CA GLU A 37 -29.18 -5.19 -26.93
C GLU A 37 -29.45 -4.41 -25.64
N ASP A 38 -28.59 -4.59 -24.64
CA ASP A 38 -28.74 -4.15 -23.26
C ASP A 38 -28.68 -2.61 -23.14
N GLU A 39 -29.81 -1.92 -23.36
CA GLU A 39 -29.96 -0.46 -23.13
C GLU A 39 -29.54 -0.05 -21.70
N ASP A 40 -29.61 -0.98 -20.74
CA ASP A 40 -29.22 -0.78 -19.34
C ASP A 40 -27.69 -0.67 -19.15
N ASP A 41 -26.88 -1.35 -19.99
CA ASP A 41 -25.41 -1.29 -19.91
C ASP A 41 -24.88 0.04 -20.44
N ASP A 42 -25.43 0.53 -21.56
CA ASP A 42 -25.08 1.85 -22.11
C ASP A 42 -25.48 2.99 -21.15
N LEU A 43 -26.64 2.87 -20.48
CA LEU A 43 -27.06 3.83 -19.47
C LEU A 43 -26.13 3.83 -18.25
N MET A 44 -25.64 2.65 -17.83
CA MET A 44 -24.67 2.53 -16.74
C MET A 44 -23.31 3.12 -17.12
N VAL A 45 -22.84 2.90 -18.34
CA VAL A 45 -21.58 3.47 -18.86
C VAL A 45 -21.67 4.99 -18.90
N VAL A 46 -22.77 5.56 -19.40
CA VAL A 46 -22.99 7.01 -19.43
C VAL A 46 -23.06 7.59 -18.01
N ALA A 47 -23.75 6.92 -17.08
CA ALA A 47 -23.85 7.37 -15.70
C ALA A 47 -22.49 7.35 -14.97
N VAL A 48 -21.65 6.33 -15.19
CA VAL A 48 -20.28 6.29 -14.67
C VAL A 48 -19.45 7.42 -15.29
N TYR A 49 -19.58 7.65 -16.59
CA TYR A 49 -18.87 8.71 -17.31
C TYR A 49 -19.24 10.12 -16.83
N GLU A 50 -20.52 10.36 -16.55
CA GLU A 50 -21.01 11.63 -16.00
C GLU A 50 -20.62 11.83 -14.53
N ALA A 51 -20.62 10.75 -13.73
CA ALA A 51 -20.16 10.79 -12.35
C ALA A 51 -18.64 11.12 -12.25
N GLU A 52 -17.83 10.60 -13.18
CA GLU A 52 -16.40 10.90 -13.27
C GLU A 52 -16.12 12.36 -13.67
N ARG A 53 -16.98 12.96 -14.51
CA ARG A 53 -16.86 14.39 -14.88
C ARG A 53 -17.14 15.34 -13.73
N ASN A 54 -17.87 14.91 -12.71
CA ASN A 54 -18.29 15.73 -11.59
C ASN A 54 -17.59 15.39 -10.26
N LEU A 55 -16.38 14.82 -10.30
CA LEU A 55 -15.58 14.59 -9.10
C LEU A 55 -15.08 15.93 -8.51
N PRO A 56 -15.49 16.32 -7.28
CA PRO A 56 -15.12 17.62 -6.73
C PRO A 56 -13.61 17.78 -6.54
N GLY A 57 -13.06 18.83 -7.15
CA GLY A 57 -11.63 19.16 -7.09
C GLY A 57 -10.73 18.28 -7.96
N PHE A 58 -11.31 17.46 -8.85
CA PHE A 58 -10.58 16.67 -9.83
C PHE A 58 -10.20 17.53 -11.04
N ASP A 59 -8.94 17.46 -11.46
CA ASP A 59 -8.44 18.11 -12.66
C ASP A 59 -8.35 17.11 -13.82
N SER A 60 -9.36 17.14 -14.70
CA SER A 60 -9.44 16.27 -15.86
C SER A 60 -8.26 16.42 -16.82
N SER A 61 -7.56 17.56 -16.83
CA SER A 61 -6.41 17.77 -17.71
C SER A 61 -5.18 16.99 -17.25
N SER A 62 -4.90 16.98 -15.94
CA SER A 62 -3.80 16.22 -15.36
C SER A 62 -4.09 14.71 -15.27
N ALA A 63 -5.36 14.31 -15.25
CA ALA A 63 -5.77 12.91 -15.14
C ALA A 63 -5.75 12.11 -16.46
N LYS A 64 -5.54 12.76 -17.61
CA LYS A 64 -5.38 12.06 -18.91
C LYS A 64 -4.20 11.10 -18.94
N VAL A 65 -3.19 11.38 -18.11
CA VAL A 65 -1.97 10.59 -17.97
C VAL A 65 -1.64 10.42 -16.51
N TRP A 66 -1.09 9.27 -16.17
CA TRP A 66 -0.45 9.03 -14.89
C TRP A 66 1.07 9.05 -15.07
N ILE A 67 1.79 9.48 -14.04
CA ILE A 67 3.23 9.67 -14.06
C ILE A 67 3.89 8.55 -13.25
N TYR A 68 4.83 7.87 -13.88
CA TYR A 68 5.74 6.91 -13.28
C TYR A 68 7.19 7.42 -13.42
N PRO A 69 8.04 7.29 -12.38
CA PRO A 69 9.37 7.88 -12.38
C PRO A 69 10.29 7.17 -13.38
N THR A 70 11.08 7.94 -14.12
CA THR A 70 12.03 7.43 -15.14
C THR A 70 13.48 7.45 -14.67
N ASN A 71 13.74 8.02 -13.49
CA ASN A 71 15.06 8.10 -12.85
C ASN A 71 15.46 6.83 -12.08
N TYR A 72 14.62 5.79 -12.11
CA TYR A 72 14.89 4.48 -11.52
C TYR A 72 14.72 3.37 -12.56
N PRO A 73 15.46 2.24 -12.44
CA PRO A 73 15.22 1.07 -13.26
C PRO A 73 13.78 0.59 -13.10
N ILE A 74 13.09 0.38 -14.21
CA ILE A 74 11.69 -0.05 -14.20
C ILE A 74 11.65 -1.53 -13.79
N ARG A 75 10.94 -1.82 -12.70
CA ARG A 75 10.57 -3.18 -12.29
C ARG A 75 9.12 -3.41 -12.67
N GLU A 76 8.86 -4.36 -13.56
CA GLU A 76 7.54 -4.55 -14.17
C GLU A 76 6.44 -4.81 -13.12
N TYR A 77 6.74 -5.55 -12.05
CA TYR A 77 5.80 -5.77 -10.95
C TYR A 77 5.41 -4.46 -10.25
N GLN A 78 6.35 -3.53 -10.04
CA GLN A 78 6.05 -2.25 -9.42
C GLN A 78 5.17 -1.40 -10.32
N LEU A 79 5.42 -1.41 -11.63
CA LEU A 79 4.62 -0.70 -12.62
C LEU A 79 3.16 -1.21 -12.61
N LYS A 80 2.96 -2.52 -12.74
CA LYS A 80 1.62 -3.15 -12.75
C LYS A 80 0.86 -2.92 -11.45
N ILE A 81 1.54 -3.09 -10.31
CA ILE A 81 0.92 -2.85 -9.00
C ILE A 81 0.54 -1.38 -8.83
N SER A 82 1.41 -0.45 -9.24
CA SER A 82 1.10 0.99 -9.22
C SER A 82 -0.10 1.31 -10.10
N GLU A 83 -0.18 0.75 -11.31
CA GLU A 83 -1.32 0.94 -12.22
C GLU A 83 -2.62 0.44 -11.57
N ALA A 84 -2.66 -0.80 -11.07
CA ALA A 84 -3.83 -1.35 -10.40
C ALA A 84 -4.27 -0.49 -9.20
N ALA A 85 -3.31 -0.01 -8.39
CA ALA A 85 -3.56 0.81 -7.21
C ALA A 85 -4.10 2.22 -7.51
N LEU A 86 -3.94 2.73 -8.73
CA LEU A 86 -4.55 4.02 -9.12
C LEU A 86 -6.07 3.87 -9.29
N PHE A 87 -6.51 2.73 -9.81
CA PHE A 87 -7.92 2.49 -10.17
C PHE A 87 -8.70 1.73 -9.10
N GLN A 88 -8.03 0.94 -8.26
CA GLN A 88 -8.68 0.06 -7.30
C GLN A 88 -8.11 0.24 -5.88
N ASN A 89 -8.96 0.07 -4.87
CA ASN A 89 -8.49 -0.02 -3.50
C ASN A 89 -7.68 -1.30 -3.34
N THR A 90 -6.37 -1.15 -3.19
CA THR A 90 -5.42 -2.26 -3.41
C THR A 90 -4.65 -2.59 -2.15
N LEU A 91 -4.64 -3.87 -1.78
CA LEU A 91 -3.74 -4.43 -0.78
C LEU A 91 -2.49 -5.00 -1.46
N VAL A 92 -1.35 -4.41 -1.21
CA VAL A 92 -0.05 -4.80 -1.73
C VAL A 92 0.73 -5.55 -0.65
N CYS A 93 0.93 -6.85 -0.87
CA CYS A 93 1.69 -7.74 -0.02
C CYS A 93 3.02 -8.08 -0.70
N LEU A 94 4.08 -7.36 -0.33
CA LEU A 94 5.44 -7.55 -0.85
C LEU A 94 6.45 -7.67 0.29
N PRO A 95 7.43 -8.58 0.22
CA PRO A 95 8.56 -8.61 1.14
C PRO A 95 9.26 -7.25 1.33
N THR A 96 9.92 -7.08 2.48
CA THR A 96 10.66 -5.85 2.79
C THR A 96 11.82 -5.66 1.80
N GLY A 97 12.06 -4.41 1.37
CA GLY A 97 13.09 -4.09 0.39
C GLY A 97 12.65 -4.16 -1.08
N LEU A 98 11.43 -4.63 -1.37
CA LEU A 98 10.91 -4.74 -2.74
C LEU A 98 10.14 -3.51 -3.24
N GLY A 99 10.22 -2.39 -2.52
CA GLY A 99 9.73 -1.09 -3.00
C GLY A 99 8.26 -0.78 -2.75
N LYS A 100 7.68 -1.25 -1.62
CA LYS A 100 6.35 -0.81 -1.17
C LYS A 100 6.23 0.72 -1.09
N THR A 101 7.23 1.38 -0.49
CA THR A 101 7.31 2.85 -0.43
C THR A 101 7.35 3.48 -1.81
N PHE A 102 8.09 2.90 -2.76
CA PHE A 102 8.16 3.39 -4.13
C PHE A 102 6.77 3.38 -4.78
N ILE A 103 6.04 2.26 -4.68
CA ILE A 103 4.67 2.14 -5.18
C ILE A 103 3.77 3.21 -4.56
N ALA A 104 3.85 3.41 -3.23
CA ALA A 104 3.10 4.47 -2.55
C ALA A 104 3.46 5.87 -3.05
N SER A 105 4.74 6.17 -3.26
CA SER A 105 5.16 7.47 -3.79
C SER A 105 4.53 7.74 -5.17
N VAL A 106 4.51 6.74 -6.06
CA VAL A 106 3.88 6.85 -7.39
C VAL A 106 2.37 7.13 -7.27
N VAL A 107 1.65 6.35 -6.45
CA VAL A 107 0.20 6.52 -6.28
C VAL A 107 -0.12 7.88 -5.66
N MET A 108 0.57 8.24 -4.56
CA MET A 108 0.39 9.53 -3.90
C MET A 108 0.65 10.71 -4.82
N TYR A 109 1.70 10.66 -5.64
CA TYR A 109 2.05 11.74 -6.56
C TYR A 109 0.96 11.96 -7.61
N ASN A 110 0.39 10.90 -8.17
CA ASN A 110 -0.68 11.00 -9.15
C ASN A 110 -1.94 11.62 -8.55
N PHE A 111 -2.39 11.16 -7.37
CA PHE A 111 -3.53 11.79 -6.69
C PHE A 111 -3.25 13.24 -6.26
N TYR A 112 -2.01 13.54 -5.86
CA TYR A 112 -1.58 14.92 -5.59
C TYR A 112 -1.71 15.80 -6.85
N ARG A 113 -1.43 15.27 -8.04
CA ARG A 113 -1.60 16.01 -9.30
C ARG A 113 -3.07 16.16 -9.69
N TRP A 114 -3.80 15.06 -9.66
CA TRP A 114 -5.19 14.98 -10.10
C TRP A 114 -6.16 15.74 -9.20
N TYR A 115 -5.78 15.98 -7.94
CA TYR A 115 -6.59 16.76 -7.01
C TYR A 115 -5.80 17.94 -6.43
N PRO A 116 -5.67 19.07 -7.14
CA PRO A 116 -4.89 20.24 -6.72
C PRO A 116 -5.30 20.83 -5.35
N SER A 117 -6.55 20.66 -4.93
CA SER A 117 -7.06 21.06 -3.60
C SER A 117 -7.20 19.88 -2.62
N GLY A 118 -6.98 18.65 -3.09
CA GLY A 118 -7.10 17.43 -2.31
C GLY A 118 -5.96 17.23 -1.30
N LYS A 119 -6.24 16.36 -0.34
CA LYS A 119 -5.35 15.93 0.74
C LYS A 119 -4.96 14.47 0.53
N ILE A 120 -3.67 14.21 0.62
CA ILE A 120 -3.07 12.88 0.49
C ILE A 120 -2.51 12.50 1.85
N VAL A 121 -2.84 11.31 2.35
CA VAL A 121 -2.47 10.87 3.69
C VAL A 121 -1.65 9.59 3.59
N PHE A 122 -0.50 9.57 4.25
CA PHE A 122 0.27 8.37 4.51
C PHE A 122 0.26 8.10 6.01
N MET A 123 -0.25 6.93 6.40
CA MET A 123 -0.26 6.49 7.79
C MET A 123 0.76 5.39 8.04
N ALA A 124 1.60 5.57 9.06
CA ALA A 124 2.53 4.58 9.54
C ALA A 124 2.39 4.35 11.05
N PRO A 125 2.75 3.16 11.58
CA PRO A 125 2.50 2.84 12.97
C PRO A 125 3.40 3.58 13.97
N THR A 126 4.57 4.10 13.54
CA THR A 126 5.54 4.74 14.45
C THR A 126 6.08 6.04 13.87
N LYS A 127 6.45 7.00 14.74
CA LYS A 127 7.00 8.31 14.32
C LYS A 127 8.26 8.19 13.45
N PRO A 128 9.24 7.32 13.74
CA PRO A 128 10.43 7.19 12.88
C PRO A 128 10.08 6.73 11.46
N LEU A 129 9.09 5.84 11.32
CA LEU A 129 8.64 5.40 9.99
C LEU A 129 8.01 6.56 9.23
N VAL A 130 7.18 7.39 9.89
CA VAL A 130 6.57 8.59 9.29
C VAL A 130 7.64 9.52 8.69
N ALA A 131 8.66 9.88 9.47
CA ALA A 131 9.73 10.77 9.02
C ALA A 131 10.52 10.20 7.82
N GLN A 132 10.80 8.90 7.82
CA GLN A 132 11.49 8.22 6.71
C GLN A 132 10.69 8.28 5.40
N GLN A 133 9.36 8.17 5.46
CA GLN A 133 8.54 8.18 4.24
C GLN A 133 8.47 9.57 3.58
N ILE A 134 8.60 10.66 4.35
CA ILE A 134 8.64 12.02 3.80
C ILE A 134 9.80 12.17 2.82
N GLU A 135 11.00 11.77 3.27
CA GLU A 135 12.21 11.86 2.45
C GLU A 135 12.15 10.91 1.26
N ALA A 136 11.62 9.69 1.45
CA ALA A 136 11.48 8.72 0.37
C ALA A 136 10.54 9.22 -0.74
N CYS A 137 9.37 9.74 -0.39
CA CYS A 137 8.42 10.28 -1.37
C CYS A 137 8.98 11.49 -2.12
N PHE A 138 9.76 12.35 -1.45
CA PHE A 138 10.47 13.46 -2.10
C PHE A 138 11.51 12.95 -3.10
N LYS A 139 12.33 11.97 -2.73
CA LYS A 139 13.38 11.41 -3.60
C LYS A 139 12.82 10.68 -4.82
N VAL A 140 11.72 9.94 -4.65
CA VAL A 140 11.16 9.12 -5.73
C VAL A 140 10.41 9.97 -6.76
N MET A 141 9.50 10.85 -6.32
CA MET A 141 8.58 11.57 -7.21
C MET A 141 8.71 13.11 -7.18
N GLY A 142 9.54 13.67 -6.31
CA GLY A 142 9.75 15.12 -6.25
C GLY A 142 8.54 15.92 -5.78
N ILE A 143 7.63 15.35 -4.96
CA ILE A 143 6.56 16.13 -4.33
C ILE A 143 7.22 17.22 -3.46
N PRO A 144 6.92 18.52 -3.65
CA PRO A 144 7.59 19.58 -2.88
C PRO A 144 7.40 19.41 -1.37
N GLN A 145 8.50 19.40 -0.60
CA GLN A 145 8.44 19.30 0.87
C GLN A 145 7.65 20.44 1.49
N ALA A 146 7.60 21.61 0.85
CA ALA A 146 6.76 22.73 1.26
C ALA A 146 5.26 22.39 1.33
N HIS A 147 4.80 21.38 0.59
CA HIS A 147 3.41 20.89 0.62
C HIS A 147 3.22 19.71 1.58
N MET A 148 4.30 19.19 2.15
CA MET A 148 4.27 18.07 3.09
C MET A 148 4.17 18.54 4.53
N ALA A 149 3.55 17.73 5.37
CA ALA A 149 3.50 17.90 6.81
C ALA A 149 3.70 16.57 7.54
N GLU A 150 4.47 16.60 8.61
CA GLU A 150 4.50 15.55 9.61
C GLU A 150 3.54 15.93 10.75
N LEU A 151 2.56 15.06 11.06
CA LEU A 151 1.73 15.23 12.25
C LEU A 151 2.03 14.13 13.25
N THR A 152 2.46 14.54 14.44
CA THR A 152 2.71 13.65 15.56
C THR A 152 1.80 14.00 16.73
N GLY A 153 1.65 13.10 17.70
CA GLY A 153 0.88 13.37 18.92
C GLY A 153 1.40 14.53 19.77
N SER A 154 2.62 15.01 19.52
CA SER A 154 3.22 16.18 20.17
C SER A 154 2.90 17.51 19.47
N THR A 155 2.42 17.50 18.23
CA THR A 155 2.04 18.72 17.50
C THR A 155 0.75 19.29 18.11
N ALA A 156 0.77 20.54 18.56
CA ALA A 156 -0.38 21.18 19.21
C ALA A 156 -1.62 21.24 18.28
N ALA A 157 -2.82 21.09 18.84
CA ALA A 157 -4.05 21.00 18.03
C ALA A 157 -4.26 22.21 17.09
N LYS A 158 -3.97 23.43 17.56
CA LYS A 158 -4.06 24.66 16.76
C LYS A 158 -3.10 24.63 15.56
N GLN A 159 -1.87 24.17 15.80
CA GLN A 159 -0.87 23.99 14.73
C GLN A 159 -1.31 22.92 13.72
N ARG A 160 -1.95 21.83 14.18
CA ARG A 160 -2.50 20.82 13.26
C ARG A 160 -3.59 21.39 12.35
N GLN A 161 -4.48 22.24 12.87
CA GLN A 161 -5.49 22.92 12.06
C GLN A 161 -4.86 23.80 10.97
N GLU A 162 -3.81 24.56 11.30
CA GLU A 162 -3.06 25.39 10.35
C GLU A 162 -2.37 24.54 9.28
N LEU A 163 -1.78 23.40 9.66
CA LEU A 163 -1.18 22.45 8.72
C LEU A 163 -2.23 21.82 7.80
N TRP A 164 -3.38 21.39 8.31
CA TRP A 164 -4.48 20.86 7.49
C TRP A 164 -4.97 21.88 6.46
N ARG A 165 -4.98 23.16 6.79
CA ARG A 165 -5.35 24.24 5.86
C ARG A 165 -4.27 24.49 4.79
N SER A 166 -3.01 24.59 5.19
CA SER A 166 -1.92 25.06 4.31
C SER A 166 -1.20 23.95 3.53
N LYS A 167 -1.27 22.70 3.99
CA LYS A 167 -0.50 21.57 3.44
C LYS A 167 -1.40 20.61 2.68
N ARG A 168 -0.80 19.74 1.87
CA ARG A 168 -1.52 18.84 0.95
C ARG A 168 -1.18 17.38 1.15
N VAL A 169 0.04 17.07 1.57
CA VAL A 169 0.48 15.70 1.80
C VAL A 169 0.86 15.53 3.26
N PHE A 170 0.24 14.57 3.93
CA PHE A 170 0.35 14.40 5.37
C PHE A 170 0.92 13.04 5.69
N PHE A 171 1.92 13.01 6.55
CA PHE A 171 2.52 11.81 7.08
C PHE A 171 2.25 11.81 8.58
N LEU A 172 1.52 10.80 9.08
CA LEU A 172 1.12 10.76 10.48
C LEU A 172 0.83 9.36 11.00
N THR A 173 0.64 9.23 12.30
CA THR A 173 0.18 7.97 12.91
C THR A 173 -1.34 7.86 12.81
N PRO A 174 -1.90 6.64 12.73
CA PRO A 174 -3.35 6.46 12.57
C PRO A 174 -4.15 7.02 13.75
N GLN A 175 -3.58 7.06 14.97
CA GLN A 175 -4.23 7.66 16.13
C GLN A 175 -4.39 9.18 15.97
N VAL A 176 -3.40 9.87 15.40
CA VAL A 176 -3.52 11.32 15.12
C VAL A 176 -4.61 11.56 14.09
N MET A 177 -4.67 10.74 13.03
CA MET A 177 -5.69 10.85 11.99
C MET A 177 -7.09 10.63 12.54
N ALA A 178 -7.29 9.56 13.30
CA ALA A 178 -8.57 9.24 13.92
C ALA A 178 -9.04 10.38 14.84
N ASN A 179 -8.14 10.92 15.66
CA ASN A 179 -8.45 12.03 16.55
C ASN A 179 -8.79 13.33 15.80
N ASP A 180 -8.06 13.65 14.73
CA ASP A 180 -8.29 14.86 13.95
C ASP A 180 -9.57 14.77 13.10
N LEU A 181 -9.95 13.58 12.64
CA LEU A 181 -11.26 13.33 12.01
C LEU A 181 -12.40 13.46 13.03
N SER A 182 -12.27 12.87 14.21
CA SER A 182 -13.31 12.92 15.26
C SER A 182 -13.52 14.33 15.85
N ARG A 183 -12.57 15.25 15.65
CA ARG A 183 -12.63 16.66 16.08
C ARG A 183 -12.89 17.63 14.93
N ASP A 184 -13.24 17.12 13.74
CA ASP A 184 -13.45 17.90 12.52
C ASP A 184 -12.28 18.85 12.16
N THR A 185 -11.08 18.49 12.60
CA THR A 185 -9.84 19.24 12.31
C THR A 185 -9.26 18.82 10.96
N CYS A 186 -9.41 17.55 10.61
CA CYS A 186 -9.10 17.05 9.27
C CYS A 186 -10.32 17.23 8.34
N PRO A 187 -10.18 17.90 7.17
CA PRO A 187 -11.27 18.04 6.22
C PRO A 187 -11.48 16.73 5.43
N ALA A 188 -12.29 15.82 5.98
CA ALA A 188 -12.47 14.46 5.46
C ALA A 188 -12.84 14.41 3.97
N GLN A 189 -13.74 15.29 3.50
CA GLN A 189 -14.20 15.35 2.11
C GLN A 189 -13.09 15.71 1.11
N GLN A 190 -12.02 16.35 1.59
CA GLN A 190 -10.86 16.70 0.78
C GLN A 190 -9.81 15.58 0.76
N VAL A 191 -9.92 14.53 1.59
CA VAL A 191 -9.01 13.39 1.54
C VAL A 191 -9.31 12.56 0.30
N LYS A 192 -8.32 12.42 -0.60
CA LYS A 192 -8.49 11.73 -1.89
C LYS A 192 -7.68 10.45 -2.02
N CYS A 193 -6.62 10.30 -1.23
CA CYS A 193 -5.81 9.10 -1.20
C CYS A 193 -5.27 8.86 0.21
N VAL A 194 -5.38 7.61 0.67
CA VAL A 194 -4.92 7.14 1.97
C VAL A 194 -4.02 5.93 1.75
N VAL A 195 -2.74 6.07 2.11
CA VAL A 195 -1.79 4.98 2.18
C VAL A 195 -1.70 4.47 3.61
N ILE A 196 -1.80 3.16 3.79
CA ILE A 196 -1.74 2.49 5.09
C ILE A 196 -0.54 1.56 5.10
N ASP A 197 0.47 1.90 5.90
CA ASP A 197 1.63 1.02 6.12
C ASP A 197 1.38 0.03 7.26
N GLU A 198 1.95 -1.17 7.15
CA GLU A 198 1.68 -2.31 8.03
C GLU A 198 0.18 -2.63 8.14
N ALA A 199 -0.49 -2.75 6.99
CA ALA A 199 -1.93 -2.94 6.88
C ALA A 199 -2.46 -4.19 7.59
N HIS A 200 -1.62 -5.20 7.84
CA HIS A 200 -1.97 -6.37 8.66
C HIS A 200 -2.40 -6.01 10.09
N LYS A 201 -2.13 -4.78 10.56
CA LYS A 201 -2.59 -4.26 11.85
C LYS A 201 -4.03 -3.75 11.84
N ALA A 202 -4.67 -3.63 10.68
CA ALA A 202 -6.04 -3.14 10.53
C ALA A 202 -7.10 -4.19 10.93
N LEU A 203 -7.04 -4.60 12.20
CA LEU A 203 -7.91 -5.60 12.80
C LEU A 203 -8.69 -5.03 13.98
N GLY A 204 -9.86 -5.60 14.24
CA GLY A 204 -10.72 -5.18 15.37
C GLY A 204 -10.97 -3.68 15.38
N ASN A 205 -10.73 -3.04 16.53
CA ASN A 205 -10.92 -1.60 16.71
C ASN A 205 -9.62 -0.78 16.55
N HIS A 206 -8.66 -1.27 15.77
CA HIS A 206 -7.43 -0.52 15.50
C HIS A 206 -7.72 0.85 14.85
N ALA A 207 -6.85 1.83 15.10
CA ALA A 207 -7.03 3.20 14.61
C ALA A 207 -7.14 3.29 13.08
N TYR A 208 -6.47 2.39 12.33
CA TYR A 208 -6.67 2.28 10.87
C TYR A 208 -8.14 2.05 10.48
N CYS A 209 -8.80 1.09 11.14
CA CYS A 209 -10.21 0.78 10.89
C CYS A 209 -11.12 1.94 11.31
N GLN A 210 -10.75 2.70 12.35
CA GLN A 210 -11.50 3.88 12.76
C GLN A 210 -11.41 4.99 11.71
N VAL A 211 -10.21 5.24 11.16
CA VAL A 211 -10.00 6.24 10.11
C VAL A 211 -10.83 5.92 8.87
N ILE A 212 -10.76 4.69 8.36
CA ILE A 212 -11.50 4.31 7.15
C ILE A 212 -13.01 4.38 7.36
N ARG A 213 -13.52 3.93 8.51
CA ARG A 213 -14.94 4.07 8.84
C ARG A 213 -15.38 5.53 8.94
N GLN A 214 -14.60 6.39 9.60
CA GLN A 214 -14.92 7.82 9.72
C GLN A 214 -14.89 8.53 8.37
N LEU A 215 -13.88 8.26 7.52
CA LEU A 215 -13.84 8.78 6.15
C LEU A 215 -15.03 8.28 5.35
N GLY A 216 -15.30 6.97 5.36
CA GLY A 216 -16.42 6.35 4.64
C GLY A 216 -17.79 6.86 5.07
N SER A 217 -17.95 7.33 6.31
CA SER A 217 -19.19 7.97 6.76
C SER A 217 -19.40 9.38 6.19
N GLN A 218 -18.34 10.04 5.71
CA GLN A 218 -18.37 11.41 5.19
C GLN A 218 -18.20 11.49 3.68
N THR A 219 -17.46 10.56 3.07
CA THR A 219 -17.22 10.47 1.63
C THR A 219 -16.73 9.08 1.26
N LEU A 220 -17.14 8.58 0.08
CA LEU A 220 -16.57 7.36 -0.52
C LEU A 220 -15.56 7.69 -1.64
N GLN A 221 -15.32 8.97 -1.91
CA GLN A 221 -14.47 9.44 -3.01
C GLN A 221 -13.00 9.54 -2.58
N PHE A 222 -12.43 8.43 -2.10
CA PHE A 222 -11.02 8.33 -1.75
C PHE A 222 -10.44 6.96 -2.14
N ARG A 223 -9.14 6.94 -2.47
CA ARG A 223 -8.39 5.72 -2.79
C ARG A 223 -7.67 5.17 -1.58
N VAL A 224 -7.73 3.86 -1.36
CA VAL A 224 -6.94 3.17 -0.34
C VAL A 224 -5.82 2.36 -1.00
N LEU A 225 -4.58 2.60 -0.55
CA LEU A 225 -3.44 1.74 -0.83
C LEU A 225 -2.95 1.16 0.50
N ALA A 226 -3.19 -0.13 0.71
CA ALA A 226 -2.75 -0.85 1.89
C ALA A 226 -1.43 -1.58 1.57
N LEU A 227 -0.40 -1.35 2.39
CA LEU A 227 0.92 -1.92 2.23
C LEU A 227 1.20 -2.89 3.39
N SER A 228 1.68 -4.09 3.09
CA SER A 228 2.13 -5.02 4.11
C SER A 228 3.25 -5.92 3.62
N ALA A 229 4.13 -6.37 4.52
CA ALA A 229 5.07 -7.44 4.23
C ALA A 229 4.41 -8.82 4.22
N THR A 230 3.32 -8.97 4.99
CA THR A 230 2.55 -10.21 5.13
C THR A 230 1.04 -9.91 5.06
N PRO A 231 0.22 -10.75 4.43
CA PRO A 231 -1.22 -10.49 4.31
C PRO A 231 -1.97 -10.64 5.65
N GLY A 232 -1.45 -11.45 6.58
CA GLY A 232 -2.08 -11.78 7.86
C GLY A 232 -1.57 -13.13 8.38
N GLY A 233 -1.89 -13.47 9.63
CA GLY A 233 -1.48 -14.75 10.23
C GLY A 233 -2.42 -15.91 9.90
N ASP A 234 -3.65 -15.61 9.51
CA ASP A 234 -4.71 -16.58 9.19
C ASP A 234 -5.70 -15.98 8.16
N THR A 235 -6.51 -16.83 7.51
CA THR A 235 -7.49 -16.38 6.50
C THR A 235 -8.53 -15.41 7.08
N LYS A 236 -8.90 -15.56 8.35
CA LYS A 236 -9.86 -14.65 9.01
C LYS A 236 -9.29 -13.25 9.19
N SER A 237 -8.03 -13.11 9.61
CA SER A 237 -7.39 -11.78 9.70
C SER A 237 -7.24 -11.13 8.34
N VAL A 238 -6.86 -11.89 7.29
CA VAL A 238 -6.79 -11.36 5.92
C VAL A 238 -8.15 -10.83 5.48
N GLN A 239 -9.22 -11.61 5.66
CA GLN A 239 -10.57 -11.17 5.31
C GLN A 239 -11.03 -9.94 6.09
N ALA A 240 -10.67 -9.85 7.38
CA ALA A 240 -10.95 -8.69 8.20
C ALA A 240 -10.23 -7.44 7.69
N VAL A 241 -8.96 -7.55 7.28
CA VAL A 241 -8.21 -6.43 6.68
C VAL A 241 -8.87 -5.97 5.38
N ILE A 242 -9.25 -6.91 4.50
CA ILE A 242 -9.91 -6.60 3.22
C ILE A 242 -11.20 -5.80 3.47
N SER A 243 -12.05 -6.29 4.38
CA SER A 243 -13.32 -5.64 4.71
C SER A 243 -13.11 -4.28 5.39
N ASN A 244 -12.25 -4.21 6.40
CA ASN A 244 -12.01 -2.99 7.19
C ASN A 244 -11.41 -1.85 6.37
N LEU A 245 -10.60 -2.17 5.36
CA LEU A 245 -9.89 -1.18 4.54
C LEU A 245 -10.55 -0.96 3.17
N LEU A 246 -11.73 -1.56 2.92
CA LEU A 246 -12.48 -1.44 1.67
C LEU A 246 -11.65 -1.87 0.44
N ILE A 247 -10.89 -2.96 0.58
CA ILE A 247 -10.01 -3.46 -0.47
C ILE A 247 -10.84 -4.22 -1.51
N SER A 248 -10.62 -3.90 -2.79
CA SER A 248 -11.22 -4.57 -3.94
C SER A 248 -10.22 -5.40 -4.75
N HIS A 249 -8.91 -5.13 -4.59
CA HIS A 249 -7.85 -5.78 -5.34
C HIS A 249 -6.68 -6.18 -4.44
N ILE A 250 -6.08 -7.35 -4.68
CA ILE A 250 -4.95 -7.85 -3.88
C ILE A 250 -3.80 -8.17 -4.81
N GLU A 251 -2.65 -7.54 -4.54
CA GLU A 251 -1.39 -7.82 -5.21
C GLU A 251 -0.46 -8.51 -4.22
N LEU A 252 -0.34 -9.83 -4.35
CA LEU A 252 0.53 -10.64 -3.52
C LEU A 252 1.73 -11.12 -4.34
N ARG A 253 2.92 -10.96 -3.77
CA ARG A 253 4.12 -11.61 -4.30
C ARG A 253 4.99 -12.12 -3.16
N SER A 254 5.62 -13.26 -3.40
CA SER A 254 6.62 -13.89 -2.53
C SER A 254 8.02 -13.72 -3.12
N GLU A 255 9.06 -14.01 -2.33
CA GLU A 255 10.45 -14.03 -2.85
C GLU A 255 10.65 -15.05 -3.98
N GLU A 256 9.76 -16.05 -4.05
CA GLU A 256 9.75 -17.08 -5.09
C GLU A 256 8.99 -16.67 -6.35
N SER A 257 8.32 -15.52 -6.36
CA SER A 257 7.54 -15.08 -7.51
C SER A 257 8.46 -14.79 -8.72
N PRO A 258 8.13 -15.25 -9.94
CA PRO A 258 9.05 -15.17 -11.10
C PRO A 258 9.55 -13.76 -11.41
N ASP A 259 8.69 -12.76 -11.23
CA ASP A 259 8.94 -11.33 -11.44
C ASP A 259 9.77 -10.69 -10.31
N ILE A 260 9.92 -11.36 -9.16
CA ILE A 260 10.72 -10.90 -8.02
C ILE A 260 12.09 -11.56 -7.96
N ARG A 261 12.24 -12.82 -8.41
CA ARG A 261 13.52 -13.54 -8.35
C ARG A 261 14.67 -12.77 -8.96
N ALA A 262 14.43 -12.03 -10.04
CA ALA A 262 15.42 -11.19 -10.71
C ALA A 262 15.90 -9.98 -9.88
N HIS A 263 15.18 -9.64 -8.81
CA HIS A 263 15.41 -8.48 -7.96
C HIS A 263 15.60 -8.82 -6.47
N SER A 264 15.53 -10.11 -6.12
CA SER A 264 15.80 -10.58 -4.76
C SER A 264 17.30 -10.88 -4.62
N HIS A 265 17.94 -10.32 -3.59
CA HIS A 265 19.30 -10.71 -3.24
C HIS A 265 19.28 -12.09 -2.59
N GLN A 266 20.09 -13.03 -3.08
CA GLN A 266 20.24 -14.34 -2.43
C GLN A 266 20.74 -14.14 -1.00
N ARG A 267 19.90 -14.45 -0.02
CA ARG A 267 20.27 -14.47 1.39
C ARG A 267 20.59 -15.90 1.80
N SER A 268 21.86 -16.21 2.07
CA SER A 268 22.24 -17.48 2.70
C SER A 268 21.93 -17.39 4.20
N VAL A 269 20.90 -18.11 4.66
CA VAL A 269 20.59 -18.22 6.09
C VAL A 269 21.31 -19.44 6.64
N GLU A 270 22.41 -19.22 7.36
CA GLU A 270 23.08 -20.28 8.11
C GLU A 270 22.45 -20.38 9.50
N LYS A 271 21.70 -21.47 9.74
CA LYS A 271 21.10 -21.74 11.05
C LYS A 271 22.15 -22.39 11.96
N VAL A 272 22.81 -21.57 12.78
CA VAL A 272 23.70 -22.08 13.84
C VAL A 272 22.85 -22.42 15.07
N VAL A 273 22.71 -23.70 15.36
CA VAL A 273 22.09 -24.16 16.62
C VAL A 273 23.15 -24.07 17.71
N VAL A 274 23.02 -23.10 18.61
CA VAL A 274 23.91 -22.96 19.77
C VAL A 274 23.40 -23.90 20.87
N PRO A 275 24.17 -24.93 21.26
CA PRO A 275 23.77 -25.81 22.36
C PRO A 275 23.69 -25.02 23.67
N LEU A 276 22.74 -25.39 24.53
CA LEU A 276 22.63 -24.80 25.86
C LEU A 276 23.84 -25.22 26.69
N GLY A 277 24.52 -24.25 27.31
CA GLY A 277 25.60 -24.53 28.27
C GLY A 277 25.07 -25.25 29.52
N GLU A 278 25.95 -25.92 30.27
CA GLU A 278 25.59 -26.79 31.41
C GLU A 278 24.67 -26.11 32.43
N ALA A 279 24.91 -24.84 32.74
CA ALA A 279 24.06 -24.07 33.66
C ALA A 279 22.62 -23.90 33.14
N LEU A 280 22.44 -23.61 31.84
CA LEU A 280 21.12 -23.42 31.24
C LEU A 280 20.40 -24.77 31.03
N SER A 281 21.16 -25.81 30.69
CA SER A 281 20.66 -27.18 30.60
C SER A 281 20.18 -27.69 31.97
N GLY A 282 20.89 -27.35 33.06
CA GLY A 282 20.46 -27.65 34.43
C GLY A 282 19.15 -26.97 34.80
N HIS A 283 18.99 -25.68 34.50
CA HIS A 283 17.72 -24.98 34.74
C HIS A 283 16.57 -25.51 33.89
N GLN A 284 16.83 -25.87 32.63
CA GLN A 284 15.83 -26.48 31.75
C GLN A 284 15.38 -27.85 32.28
N ALA A 285 16.32 -28.68 32.74
CA ALA A 285 16.02 -29.98 33.34
C ALA A 285 15.19 -29.82 34.63
N CYS A 286 15.56 -28.91 35.52
CA CYS A 286 14.79 -28.60 36.73
C CYS A 286 13.37 -28.10 36.42
N TYR A 287 13.23 -27.26 35.39
CA TYR A 287 11.94 -26.74 34.94
C TYR A 287 11.03 -27.83 34.35
N LEU A 288 11.58 -28.70 33.49
CA LEU A 288 10.83 -29.81 32.88
C LEU A 288 10.46 -30.90 33.89
N LEU A 289 11.28 -31.10 34.93
CA LEU A 289 11.04 -32.09 35.99
C LEU A 289 10.20 -31.53 37.15
N GLY A 290 9.71 -30.28 37.07
CA GLY A 290 8.86 -29.67 38.10
C GLY A 290 9.55 -29.37 39.44
N ASN A 291 10.87 -29.52 39.51
CA ASN A 291 11.66 -29.35 40.72
C ASN A 291 12.40 -28.01 40.69
N LEU A 292 11.67 -26.92 40.91
CA LEU A 292 12.28 -25.60 41.16
C LEU A 292 12.57 -25.45 42.66
N PRO A 293 13.82 -25.28 43.09
CA PRO A 293 14.10 -24.77 44.43
C PRO A 293 13.71 -23.27 44.45
N ASN A 294 12.66 -22.95 45.21
CA ASN A 294 12.14 -21.62 45.57
C ASN A 294 12.35 -20.46 44.55
N PRO A 295 11.28 -19.91 43.96
CA PRO A 295 11.42 -18.78 43.04
C PRO A 295 11.85 -17.53 43.82
N THR A 296 12.98 -16.94 43.44
CA THR A 296 13.14 -15.49 43.64
C THR A 296 12.16 -14.79 42.68
N PRO A 297 11.34 -13.82 43.13
CA PRO A 297 10.12 -13.42 42.40
C PRO A 297 10.33 -12.68 41.07
N ASN A 298 11.57 -12.43 40.63
CA ASN A 298 11.86 -11.41 39.61
C ASN A 298 12.27 -11.92 38.22
N LEU A 299 12.29 -13.22 37.95
CA LEU A 299 12.66 -13.76 36.62
C LEU A 299 11.50 -14.38 35.82
N LEU A 300 10.30 -14.52 36.40
CA LEU A 300 9.18 -15.26 35.80
C LEU A 300 8.19 -14.40 34.97
N LYS A 301 8.69 -13.46 34.16
CA LYS A 301 7.86 -12.80 33.14
C LYS A 301 8.62 -12.59 31.83
N ARG A 302 9.02 -13.69 31.17
CA ARG A 302 9.21 -13.77 29.70
C ARG A 302 9.44 -15.22 29.29
N PRO A 303 8.82 -15.71 28.19
CA PRO A 303 9.19 -17.00 27.63
C PRO A 303 10.62 -16.91 27.10
N LEU A 304 11.53 -17.71 27.68
CA LEU A 304 12.90 -17.91 27.19
C LEU A 304 12.86 -18.78 25.93
N LEU A 305 12.49 -18.17 24.81
CA LEU A 305 12.90 -18.60 23.47
C LEU A 305 13.77 -17.49 22.90
N THR A 306 15.04 -17.47 23.30
CA THR A 306 16.02 -16.56 22.73
C THR A 306 16.43 -17.10 21.35
N PHE A 307 15.75 -16.64 20.30
CA PHE A 307 16.27 -16.73 18.95
C PHE A 307 17.35 -15.65 18.78
N SER A 308 18.61 -16.03 18.81
CA SER A 308 19.69 -15.16 18.30
C SER A 308 19.86 -15.46 16.81
N VAL A 309 19.34 -14.58 15.95
CA VAL A 309 19.62 -14.62 14.52
C VAL A 309 20.90 -13.82 14.27
N ASN A 310 22.03 -14.50 14.09
CA ASN A 310 23.25 -13.83 13.63
C ASN A 310 23.14 -13.64 12.11
N VAL A 311 22.92 -12.39 11.68
CA VAL A 311 22.95 -12.03 10.25
C VAL A 311 24.39 -11.62 9.91
N LYS A 312 25.15 -12.51 9.28
CA LYS A 312 26.42 -12.12 8.64
C LYS A 312 26.09 -11.36 7.36
N TRP A 313 26.47 -10.08 7.32
CA TRP A 313 26.56 -9.33 6.07
C TRP A 313 27.92 -9.64 5.44
N SER A 314 27.94 -10.40 4.35
CA SER A 314 29.14 -10.48 3.52
C SER A 314 29.29 -9.16 2.79
N GLN A 315 30.25 -8.34 3.21
CA GLN A 315 30.74 -7.23 2.38
C GLN A 315 31.31 -7.83 1.10
N ILE A 316 30.63 -7.63 -0.02
CA ILE A 316 31.24 -7.82 -1.33
C ILE A 316 31.99 -6.53 -1.62
N SER A 317 33.32 -6.59 -1.53
CA SER A 317 34.21 -5.56 -2.02
C SER A 317 33.99 -5.39 -3.53
N PRO A 318 34.00 -4.16 -4.09
CA PRO A 318 34.05 -4.01 -5.54
C PRO A 318 35.45 -4.43 -6.01
N SER A 319 35.53 -5.53 -6.76
CA SER A 319 36.70 -5.79 -7.60
C SER A 319 36.71 -4.74 -8.69
N VAL A 320 37.63 -3.78 -8.56
CA VAL A 320 38.09 -2.93 -9.66
C VAL A 320 38.72 -3.86 -10.70
N GLY A 321 38.19 -3.81 -11.92
CA GLY A 321 38.68 -4.49 -13.11
C GLY A 321 37.95 -3.91 -14.31
#